data_AF-A0A7C7QSL3-F1
#
_entry.id   AF-A0A7C7QSL3-F1
#
_cell.length_a   1.000
_cell.length_b   1.000
_cell.length_c   1.000
_cell.angle_alpha   90.00
_cell.angle_beta   90.00
_cell.angle_gamma   90.00
#
_symmetry.space_group_name_H-M   'P 1'
#
loop_
_entity.id
_entity.type
_entity.pdbx_description
1 polymer ?
#
loop_
_entity_poly.entity_id
_entity_poly.type
_entity_poly.pdbx_seq_one_letter_code
_entity_poly.pdbx_strand_id
1 'polypeptide(L)'
;MVNLINLLQLYILENNNRKFFFPIKIEDYRGYLLFKLKDTYKIFIRLEFTESYLNILINAPKDLSSIYIEMESNNEKILEKLKESKEDLGKLLKKPIKTLKFSFKEEGYKSLFKEIVGEDGLEVRV
;
A
#
# COMPACT_ATOMS: atom_id res chain seq x y z
N MET A 1 6.91 21.98 -3.79
CA MET A 1 7.34 20.90 -2.87
C MET A 1 6.98 21.23 -1.42
N VAL A 2 7.39 22.38 -0.87
CA VAL A 2 7.04 22.85 0.49
C VAL A 2 5.53 22.96 0.71
N ASN A 3 4.77 23.48 -0.26
CA ASN A 3 3.30 23.61 -0.13
C ASN A 3 2.57 22.26 -0.03
N LEU A 4 3.09 21.20 -0.67
CA LEU A 4 2.51 19.86 -0.58
C LEU A 4 2.77 19.23 0.78
N ILE A 5 3.99 19.39 1.31
CA ILE A 5 4.36 18.92 2.66
C ILE A 5 3.50 19.61 3.72
N ASN A 6 3.30 20.92 3.60
CA ASN A 6 2.48 21.68 4.54
C ASN A 6 0.99 21.30 4.46
N LEU A 7 0.46 21.07 3.25
CA LEU A 7 -0.91 20.59 3.06
C LEU A 7 -1.12 19.20 3.67
N LEU A 8 -0.16 18.30 3.49
CA LEU A 8 -0.18 16.96 4.07
C LEU A 8 -0.09 17.02 5.60
N GLN A 9 0.76 17.89 6.15
CA GLN A 9 0.85 18.14 7.59
C GLN A 9 -0.45 18.72 8.18
N LEU A 10 -1.11 19.65 7.49
CA LEU A 10 -2.42 20.20 7.89
C LEU A 10 -3.52 19.13 7.85
N TYR A 11 -3.58 18.31 6.80
CA TYR A 11 -4.53 17.20 6.69
C TYR A 11 -4.34 16.16 7.81
N ILE A 12 -3.08 15.88 8.19
CA ILE A 12 -2.72 15.00 9.31
C ILE A 12 -3.21 15.56 10.65
N LEU A 13 -3.07 16.87 10.85
CA LEU A 13 -3.49 17.55 12.08
C LEU A 13 -5.02 17.65 12.18
N GLU A 14 -5.71 17.93 11.09
CA GLU A 14 -7.18 18.07 11.07
C GLU A 14 -7.90 16.73 11.27
N ASN A 15 -7.38 15.64 10.71
CA ASN A 15 -8.12 14.39 10.69
C ASN A 15 -7.93 13.51 11.93
N ASN A 16 -6.94 13.80 12.79
CA ASN A 16 -6.62 13.08 14.05
C ASN A 16 -6.53 11.54 13.94
N ASN A 17 -6.59 11.05 12.71
CA ASN A 17 -6.68 9.67 12.32
C ASN A 17 -5.32 9.41 11.73
N ARG A 18 -4.59 8.46 12.35
CA ARG A 18 -3.24 8.05 11.98
C ARG A 18 -3.19 7.37 10.61
N LYS A 19 -3.88 7.94 9.62
CA LYS A 19 -4.11 7.48 8.27
C LYS A 19 -3.46 8.49 7.33
N PHE A 20 -2.72 8.00 6.35
CA PHE A 20 -1.99 8.86 5.41
C PHE A 20 -2.25 8.39 4.00
N PHE A 21 -2.45 9.32 3.07
CA PHE A 21 -2.55 9.05 1.64
C PHE A 21 -1.51 9.87 0.90
N PHE A 22 -0.70 9.20 0.07
CA PHE A 22 0.29 9.84 -0.76
C PHE A 22 0.12 9.35 -2.20
N PRO A 23 -0.44 10.16 -3.11
CA PRO A 23 -0.45 9.81 -4.52
C PRO A 23 0.98 9.83 -5.07
N ILE A 24 1.30 8.87 -5.92
CA ILE A 24 2.60 8.73 -6.59
C ILE A 24 2.35 8.81 -8.09
N LYS A 25 3.14 9.64 -8.77
CA LYS A 25 3.25 9.64 -10.22
C LYS A 25 4.72 9.73 -10.58
N ILE A 26 5.24 8.68 -11.20
CA ILE A 26 6.64 8.60 -11.65
C ILE A 26 6.60 8.12 -13.08
N GLU A 27 7.01 8.95 -14.04
CA GLU A 27 7.04 8.62 -15.47
C GLU A 27 5.73 7.93 -15.93
N ASP A 28 5.80 6.64 -16.29
CA ASP A 28 4.71 5.82 -16.80
C ASP A 28 3.85 5.16 -15.70
N TYR A 29 4.15 5.41 -14.44
CA TYR A 29 3.50 4.80 -13.29
C TYR A 29 2.64 5.81 -12.55
N ARG A 30 1.42 5.42 -12.24
CA ARG A 30 0.55 6.11 -11.29
C ARG A 30 0.27 5.20 -10.11
N GLY A 31 -0.11 5.76 -8.98
CA GLY A 31 -0.36 4.94 -7.82
C GLY A 31 -0.55 5.77 -6.57
N TYR A 32 -0.55 5.07 -5.45
CA TYR A 32 -0.62 5.71 -4.16
C TYR A 32 -0.10 4.82 -3.04
N LEU A 33 0.33 5.47 -1.96
CA LEU A 33 0.59 4.85 -0.68
C LEU A 33 -0.50 5.25 0.30
N LEU A 34 -0.94 4.27 1.07
CA LEU A 34 -1.91 4.41 2.13
C LEU A 34 -1.33 3.84 3.40
N PHE A 35 -1.42 4.59 4.49
CA PHE A 35 -0.98 4.15 5.81
C PHE A 35 -2.15 4.23 6.77
N LYS A 36 -2.19 3.34 7.76
CA LYS A 36 -3.08 3.38 8.93
C LYS A 36 -2.28 2.85 10.10
N LEU A 37 -1.99 3.69 11.09
CA LEU A 37 -1.07 3.44 12.21
C LEU A 37 -1.80 3.47 13.58
N LYS A 38 -3.08 3.08 13.60
CA LYS A 38 -3.91 3.14 14.81
C LYS A 38 -3.61 2.01 15.78
N ASP A 39 -4.10 0.81 15.49
CA ASP A 39 -3.99 -0.37 16.36
C ASP A 39 -2.94 -1.34 15.81
N THR A 40 -2.88 -1.46 14.49
CA THR A 40 -1.80 -2.08 13.72
C THR A 40 -1.17 -1.05 12.78
N TYR A 41 0.04 -1.34 12.31
CA TYR A 41 0.63 -0.67 11.16
C TYR A 41 0.15 -1.38 9.90
N LYS A 42 -0.77 -0.75 9.17
CA LYS A 42 -1.22 -1.19 7.86
C LYS A 42 -0.69 -0.21 6.81
N ILE A 43 0.08 -0.72 5.85
CA ILE A 43 0.59 0.01 4.71
C ILE A 43 0.01 -0.64 3.46
N PHE A 44 -0.59 0.13 2.59
CA PHE A 44 -1.10 -0.32 1.32
C PHE A 44 -0.46 0.50 0.21
N ILE A 45 0.06 -0.20 -0.79
CA ILE A 45 0.71 0.38 -1.96
C ILE A 45 -0.11 -0.07 -3.15
N ARG A 46 -0.53 0.86 -4.00
CA ARG A 46 -1.08 0.55 -5.32
C ARG A 46 -0.23 1.21 -6.37
N LEU A 47 0.21 0.41 -7.33
CA LEU A 47 0.86 0.86 -8.56
C LEU A 47 -0.04 0.47 -9.72
N GLU A 48 -0.28 1.41 -10.61
CA GLU A 48 -1.07 1.28 -11.82
C GLU A 48 -0.16 1.46 -13.02
N PHE A 49 -0.25 0.47 -13.90
CA PHE A 49 0.38 0.41 -15.22
C PHE A 49 -0.72 0.52 -16.28
N THR A 50 -0.35 0.76 -17.54
CA THR A 50 -1.32 0.96 -18.64
C THR A 50 -2.43 -0.10 -18.70
N GLU A 51 -2.10 -1.37 -18.47
CA GLU A 51 -3.05 -2.49 -18.54
C GLU A 51 -3.00 -3.41 -17.31
N SER A 52 -2.25 -3.02 -16.26
CA SER A 52 -2.11 -3.84 -15.07
C SER A 52 -1.99 -3.04 -13.79
N TYR A 53 -2.10 -3.70 -12.65
CA TYR A 53 -1.84 -3.10 -11.35
C TYR A 53 -1.04 -4.04 -10.46
N LEU A 54 -0.37 -3.45 -9.46
CA LEU A 54 0.22 -4.16 -8.34
C LEU A 54 -0.24 -3.51 -7.04
N ASN A 55 -0.92 -4.31 -6.22
CA ASN A 55 -1.29 -3.98 -4.86
C ASN A 55 -0.34 -4.70 -3.90
N ILE A 56 0.18 -3.99 -2.90
CA ILE A 56 0.97 -4.57 -1.81
C ILE A 56 0.34 -4.11 -0.50
N LEU A 57 -0.09 -5.06 0.32
CA LEU A 57 -0.59 -4.84 1.66
C LEU A 57 0.43 -5.37 2.65
N ILE A 58 0.96 -4.51 3.50
CA ILE A 58 1.80 -4.86 4.63
C ILE A 58 1.02 -4.59 5.90
N ASN A 59 0.94 -5.56 6.80
CA ASN A 59 0.26 -5.44 8.06
C ASN A 59 1.17 -5.97 9.18
N ALA A 60 1.33 -5.18 10.23
CA ALA A 60 2.15 -5.53 11.38
C ALA A 60 1.51 -5.02 12.68
N PRO A 61 1.56 -5.78 13.78
CA PRO A 61 1.24 -5.27 15.10
C PRO A 61 2.25 -4.19 15.52
N LYS A 62 1.89 -3.36 16.50
CA LYS A 62 2.73 -2.24 16.96
C LYS A 62 4.09 -2.66 17.52
N ASP A 63 4.14 -3.83 18.13
CA ASP A 63 5.36 -4.43 18.67
C ASP A 63 6.26 -5.02 17.57
N LEU A 64 5.81 -4.99 16.30
CA LEU A 64 6.52 -5.51 15.13
C LEU A 64 6.92 -6.99 15.28
N SER A 65 6.20 -7.74 16.11
CA SER A 65 6.48 -9.14 16.42
C SER A 65 6.29 -10.07 15.21
N SER A 66 5.43 -9.69 14.27
CA SER A 66 5.17 -10.45 13.05
C SER A 66 4.74 -9.54 11.90
N ILE A 67 5.26 -9.79 10.70
CA ILE A 67 4.89 -9.03 9.50
C ILE A 67 4.12 -9.95 8.55
N TYR A 68 2.98 -9.45 8.07
CA TYR A 68 2.14 -10.08 7.08
C TYR A 68 2.17 -9.24 5.81
N ILE A 69 2.46 -9.88 4.68
CA ILE A 69 2.53 -9.22 3.38
C ILE A 69 1.64 -9.99 2.39
N GLU A 70 0.76 -9.25 1.72
CA GLU A 70 -0.04 -9.77 0.62
C GLU A 70 0.22 -8.91 -0.62
N MET A 71 0.57 -9.57 -1.72
CA MET A 71 0.81 -8.95 -3.02
C MET A 71 -0.22 -9.46 -4.01
N GLU A 72 -0.84 -8.54 -4.75
CA GLU A 72 -1.89 -8.85 -5.70
C GLU A 72 -1.70 -8.08 -7.01
N SER A 73 -1.96 -8.75 -8.12
CA SER A 73 -1.85 -8.15 -9.44
C SER A 73 -2.82 -8.85 -10.39
N ASN A 74 -3.27 -8.16 -11.44
CA ASN A 74 -3.99 -8.74 -12.57
C ASN A 74 -3.04 -9.21 -13.69
N ASN A 75 -1.73 -9.24 -13.43
CA ASN A 75 -0.69 -9.66 -14.35
C ASN A 75 0.16 -10.77 -13.70
N GLU A 76 0.07 -11.97 -14.25
CA GLU A 76 0.76 -13.16 -13.75
C GLU A 76 2.28 -13.01 -13.77
N LYS A 77 2.84 -12.41 -14.83
CA LYS A 77 4.29 -12.22 -14.98
C LYS A 77 4.86 -11.33 -13.87
N ILE A 78 4.10 -10.34 -13.41
CA ILE A 78 4.49 -9.51 -12.26
C ILE A 78 4.55 -10.38 -11.00
N LEU A 79 3.55 -11.24 -10.77
CA LEU A 79 3.51 -12.11 -9.59
C LEU A 79 4.62 -13.16 -9.60
N GLU A 80 4.94 -13.74 -10.75
CA GLU A 80 6.04 -14.70 -10.91
C GLU A 80 7.37 -14.07 -10.52
N LYS A 81 7.70 -12.91 -11.08
CA LYS A 81 8.92 -12.17 -10.71
C LYS A 81 8.99 -11.84 -9.21
N LEU A 82 7.87 -11.44 -8.61
CA LEU A 82 7.84 -11.15 -7.17
C LEU A 82 8.03 -12.40 -6.31
N LYS A 83 7.53 -13.57 -6.76
CA LYS A 83 7.76 -14.86 -6.08
C LYS A 83 9.24 -15.25 -6.14
N GLU A 84 9.90 -15.03 -7.27
CA GLU A 84 11.34 -15.27 -7.41
C GLU A 84 12.16 -14.39 -6.45
N SER A 85 11.75 -13.14 -6.24
CA SER A 85 12.40 -12.20 -5.32
C SER A 85 12.00 -12.35 -3.84
N LYS A 86 11.28 -13.42 -3.46
CA LYS A 86 10.77 -13.63 -2.09
C LYS A 86 11.88 -13.61 -1.03
N GLU A 87 13.01 -14.22 -1.32
CA GLU A 87 14.12 -14.31 -0.36
C GLU A 87 14.72 -12.93 -0.06
N ASP A 88 14.79 -12.06 -1.06
CA ASP A 88 15.35 -10.72 -0.93
C ASP A 88 14.41 -9.78 -0.16
N LEU A 89 13.10 -9.95 -0.31
CA LEU A 89 12.10 -9.27 0.53
C LEU A 89 12.27 -9.61 2.02
N GLY A 90 12.59 -10.87 2.34
CA GLY A 90 12.89 -11.30 3.70
C GLY A 90 14.12 -10.63 4.28
N LYS A 91 15.18 -10.49 3.47
CA LYS A 91 16.44 -9.83 3.87
C LYS A 91 16.24 -8.32 4.13
N LEU A 92 15.43 -7.65 3.30
CA LEU A 92 15.18 -6.21 3.41
C LEU A 92 14.53 -5.81 4.73
N LEU A 93 13.55 -6.58 5.20
CA LEU A 93 12.77 -6.21 6.39
C LEU A 93 13.47 -6.49 7.73
N LYS A 94 14.61 -7.21 7.72
CA LYS A 94 15.39 -7.59 8.92
C LYS A 94 14.55 -8.20 10.05
N LYS A 95 13.35 -8.70 9.73
CA LYS A 95 12.33 -9.22 10.64
C LYS A 95 11.63 -10.40 9.97
N PRO A 96 11.19 -11.40 10.75
CA PRO A 96 10.53 -12.56 10.19
C PRO A 96 9.19 -12.18 9.57
N ILE A 97 9.06 -12.42 8.26
CA ILE A 97 7.78 -12.35 7.56
C ILE A 97 7.03 -13.64 7.89
N LYS A 98 5.96 -13.53 8.68
CA LYS A 98 5.16 -14.70 9.11
C LYS A 98 4.27 -15.21 7.98
N THR A 99 3.84 -14.32 7.09
CA THR A 99 3.03 -14.69 5.92
C THR A 99 3.40 -13.80 4.76
N LEU A 100 3.69 -14.43 3.62
CA LEU A 100 3.84 -13.77 2.33
C LEU A 100 2.94 -14.48 1.33
N LYS A 101 1.94 -13.76 0.82
CA LYS A 101 0.94 -14.29 -0.11
C LYS A 101 1.00 -13.53 -1.43
N PHE A 102 0.82 -14.27 -2.52
CA PHE A 102 0.70 -13.74 -3.88
C PHE A 102 -0.64 -14.18 -4.46
N SER A 103 -1.43 -13.27 -4.99
CA SER A 103 -2.74 -13.58 -5.56
C SER A 103 -2.96 -12.88 -6.90
N PHE A 104 -3.42 -13.63 -7.88
CA PHE A 104 -3.95 -13.06 -9.11
C PHE A 104 -5.39 -12.63 -8.89
N LYS A 105 -5.74 -11.39 -9.24
CA LYS A 105 -7.13 -10.91 -9.27
C LYS A 105 -7.31 -9.96 -10.43
N GLU A 106 -8.44 -10.04 -11.13
CA GLU A 106 -8.76 -9.10 -12.22
C GLU A 106 -9.20 -7.74 -11.68
N GLU A 107 -9.99 -7.72 -10.61
CA GLU A 107 -10.36 -6.49 -9.91
C GLU A 107 -9.56 -6.32 -8.62
N GLY A 108 -8.85 -5.19 -8.50
CA GLY A 108 -8.06 -4.87 -7.32
C GLY A 108 -8.89 -4.52 -6.08
N TYR A 109 -8.21 -4.29 -4.96
CA TYR A 109 -8.80 -3.96 -3.64
C TYR A 109 -9.55 -2.61 -3.59
N LYS A 110 -10.71 -2.51 -4.26
CA LYS A 110 -11.63 -1.36 -4.12
C LYS A 110 -12.16 -1.22 -2.68
N SER A 111 -12.40 -2.34 -2.00
CA SER A 111 -12.89 -2.37 -0.62
C SER A 111 -11.85 -1.92 0.41
N LEU A 112 -10.56 -2.21 0.19
CA LEU A 112 -9.50 -1.83 1.13
C LEU A 112 -9.19 -0.32 1.07
N PHE A 113 -9.28 0.27 -0.13
CA PHE A 113 -9.21 1.72 -0.29
C PHE A 113 -10.31 2.39 0.56
N LYS A 114 -11.56 1.93 0.44
CA LYS A 114 -12.68 2.42 1.27
C LYS A 114 -12.44 2.19 2.77
N GLU A 115 -11.89 1.05 3.19
CA GLU A 115 -11.57 0.78 4.60
C GLU A 115 -10.55 1.79 5.17
N ILE A 116 -9.53 2.12 4.38
CA ILE A 116 -8.45 2.99 4.84
C ILE A 116 -8.85 4.46 4.71
N VAL A 117 -9.42 4.88 3.58
CA VAL A 117 -9.72 6.27 3.25
C VAL A 117 -11.08 6.72 3.81
N GLY A 118 -12.01 5.79 4.07
CA GLY A 118 -13.38 6.07 4.53
C GLY A 118 -14.36 6.17 3.36
N GLU A 119 -15.67 6.08 3.64
CA GLU A 119 -16.73 6.21 2.61
C GLU A 119 -16.80 7.62 2.02
N ASP A 120 -16.48 8.64 2.82
CA ASP A 120 -16.41 10.06 2.42
C ASP A 120 -15.02 10.49 1.91
N GLY A 121 -14.08 9.54 1.89
CA GLY A 121 -12.69 9.84 1.57
C GLY A 121 -12.55 10.14 0.09
N LEU A 122 -12.61 11.43 -0.23
CA LEU A 122 -12.27 12.13 -1.48
C LEU A 122 -12.28 11.22 -2.73
N GLU A 123 -13.16 11.53 -3.68
CA GLU A 123 -12.93 11.15 -5.08
C GLU A 123 -11.52 11.63 -5.51
N VAL A 124 -10.50 10.82 -5.28
CA VAL A 124 -9.15 11.10 -5.74
C VAL A 124 -9.17 10.80 -7.22
N ARG A 125 -9.57 11.81 -8.00
CA ARG A 125 -9.36 11.82 -9.44
C ARG A 125 -7.87 12.07 -9.66
N VAL A 126 -7.16 11.01 -10.06
CA VAL A 126 -5.75 11.06 -10.48
C VAL A 126 -5.63 11.56 -11.92
#